data_AF-A0A7S4W3P7-F1
#
_entry.id   AF-A0A7S4W3P7-F1
#
_cell.length_a   1.000
_cell.length_b   1.000
_cell.length_c   1.000
_cell.angle_alpha   90.00
_cell.angle_beta   90.00
_cell.angle_gamma   90.00
#
_symmetry.space_group_name_H-M   'P 1'
#
loop_
_entity.id
_entity.type
_entity.pdbx_description
1 polymer ?
#
loop_
_entity_poly.entity_id
_entity_poly.type
_entity_poly.pdbx_seq_one_letter_code
_entity_poly.pdbx_strand_id
1 'polypeptide(L)'
;SRSHFGSSPLLGLGLVHGCQAAAMQLFVRDLAGRTLSVSANPEDDVAGLKAQIAAVGGTPVEEQRLLFGGRSLGASELLGACGLSDESTVFLSLELAGGAKKRKKKTYTKPKKIKHKR
;
A
#
# COMPACT_ATOMS: atom_id res chain seq x y z
N SER A 1 -18.54 29.55 26.35
CA SER A 1 -19.01 29.42 24.96
C SER A 1 -18.11 28.47 24.18
N ARG A 2 -18.74 27.53 23.46
CA ARG A 2 -18.21 26.76 22.31
C ARG A 2 -17.27 25.56 22.55
N SER A 3 -17.94 24.43 22.72
CA SER A 3 -17.71 23.11 22.09
C SER A 3 -16.65 22.96 20.98
N HIS A 4 -15.81 21.94 21.16
CA HIS A 4 -15.30 20.96 20.17
C HIS A 4 -15.19 19.65 20.98
N PHE A 5 -16.01 18.60 20.86
CA PHE A 5 -16.45 17.77 19.73
C PHE A 5 -15.30 17.18 18.89
N GLY A 6 -15.20 15.85 18.95
CA GLY A 6 -14.50 14.98 17.99
C GLY A 6 -13.44 14.11 18.66
N SER A 7 -13.76 12.86 19.06
CA SER A 7 -13.57 11.67 18.21
C SER A 7 -12.09 11.25 18.17
N SER A 8 -11.61 10.06 18.56
CA SER A 8 -12.18 8.78 18.95
C SER A 8 -10.98 7.94 19.42
N PRO A 9 -11.05 7.12 20.47
CA PRO A 9 -10.03 6.09 20.69
C PRO A 9 -10.39 4.90 19.78
N LEU A 10 -9.85 4.88 18.56
CA LEU A 10 -9.91 3.68 17.74
C LEU A 10 -8.92 2.67 18.30
N LEU A 11 -9.49 1.71 19.04
CA LEU A 11 -9.15 0.30 19.05
C LEU A 11 -8.06 -0.08 18.04
N GLY A 12 -6.90 -0.44 18.57
CA GLY A 12 -5.90 -1.27 17.91
C GLY A 12 -5.50 -2.41 18.84
N LEU A 13 -6.48 -3.19 19.32
CA LEU A 13 -6.18 -4.57 19.72
C LEU A 13 -5.69 -5.28 18.46
N GLY A 14 -4.45 -5.74 18.49
CA GLY A 14 -3.85 -6.46 17.37
C GLY A 14 -2.77 -7.39 17.88
N LEU A 15 -3.23 -8.40 18.65
CA LEU A 15 -2.62 -9.71 18.86
C LEU A 15 -1.09 -9.83 18.78
N VAL A 16 -0.55 -10.18 19.94
CA VAL A 16 0.41 -11.28 20.11
C VAL A 16 0.27 -12.36 19.01
N HIS A 17 1.15 -12.35 18.01
CA HIS A 17 1.38 -13.52 17.15
C HIS A 17 2.77 -14.08 17.40
N GLY A 18 2.98 -14.49 18.65
CA GLY A 18 4.00 -15.46 19.01
C GLY A 18 3.45 -16.87 18.86
N CYS A 19 2.98 -17.24 17.66
CA CYS A 19 2.75 -18.63 17.31
C CYS A 19 3.81 -19.00 16.27
N GLN A 20 4.72 -19.86 16.68
CA GLN A 20 5.80 -20.41 15.86
C GLN A 20 5.18 -21.45 14.91
N ALA A 21 4.34 -20.99 13.98
CA ALA A 21 3.76 -21.80 12.92
C ALA A 21 4.72 -21.82 11.73
N ALA A 22 4.73 -22.94 11.00
CA ALA A 22 5.66 -23.24 9.91
C ALA A 22 5.87 -22.04 8.97
N ALA A 23 7.09 -21.51 8.96
CA ALA A 23 7.48 -20.42 8.09
C ALA A 23 7.55 -20.94 6.66
N MET A 24 6.55 -20.60 5.84
CA MET A 24 6.64 -20.83 4.40
C MET A 24 7.36 -19.65 3.73
N GLN A 25 8.17 -19.96 2.73
CA GLN A 25 8.87 -18.95 1.94
C GLN A 25 8.05 -18.62 0.70
N LEU A 26 7.70 -17.35 0.51
CA LEU A 26 7.01 -16.86 -0.69
C LEU A 26 7.95 -15.98 -1.52
N PHE A 27 7.73 -15.98 -2.84
CA PHE A 27 8.46 -15.14 -3.78
C PHE A 27 7.54 -14.07 -4.36
N VAL A 28 7.87 -12.81 -4.14
CA VAL A 28 7.12 -11.68 -4.69
C VAL A 28 7.87 -11.12 -5.88
N ARG A 29 7.29 -11.22 -7.08
CA ARG A 29 7.83 -10.61 -8.30
C ARG A 29 7.26 -9.23 -8.52
N ASP A 30 8.13 -8.24 -8.55
CA ASP A 30 7.80 -6.86 -8.87
C ASP A 30 7.68 -6.65 -10.40
N LEU A 31 7.01 -5.57 -10.82
CA LEU A 31 6.90 -5.18 -12.23
C LEU A 31 8.27 -4.91 -12.86
N ALA A 32 9.24 -4.49 -12.04
CA ALA A 32 10.63 -4.29 -12.45
C ALA A 32 11.40 -5.60 -12.67
N GLY A 33 10.78 -6.76 -12.47
CA GLY A 33 11.42 -8.07 -12.61
C GLY A 33 12.30 -8.48 -11.42
N ARG A 34 12.26 -7.72 -10.32
CA ARG A 34 12.95 -8.07 -9.06
C ARG A 34 12.12 -9.11 -8.31
N THR A 35 12.80 -10.08 -7.71
CA THR A 35 12.17 -11.11 -6.87
C THR A 35 12.54 -10.86 -5.41
N LEU A 36 11.54 -10.72 -4.56
CA LEU A 36 11.68 -10.50 -3.12
C LEU A 36 11.27 -11.78 -2.39
N SER A 37 12.14 -12.29 -1.52
CA SER A 37 11.84 -13.43 -0.64
C SER A 37 11.17 -12.94 0.63
N VAL A 38 9.93 -13.36 0.89
CA VAL A 38 9.16 -12.97 2.07
C VAL A 38 8.75 -14.21 2.86
N SER A 39 8.99 -14.21 4.17
CA SER A 39 8.58 -15.29 5.07
C SER A 39 7.20 -14.97 5.62
N ALA A 40 6.24 -15.86 5.41
CA ALA A 40 4.87 -15.70 5.90
C ALA A 40 4.29 -17.05 6.34
N ASN A 41 3.23 -17.02 7.14
CA ASN A 41 2.53 -18.22 7.56
C ASN A 41 1.20 -18.35 6.82
N PRO A 42 0.68 -19.58 6.61
CA PRO A 42 -0.63 -19.77 5.96
C PRO A 42 -1.79 -19.19 6.80
N GLU A 43 -1.57 -19.02 8.10
CA GLU A 43 -2.50 -18.38 9.04
C GLU A 43 -2.42 -16.85 9.04
N ASP A 44 -1.41 -16.27 8.38
CA ASP A 44 -1.30 -14.82 8.26
C ASP A 44 -2.26 -14.28 7.20
N ASP A 45 -2.64 -13.02 7.39
CA ASP A 45 -3.42 -12.26 6.43
C ASP A 45 -2.55 -11.69 5.31
N VAL A 46 -3.15 -11.52 4.14
CA VAL A 46 -2.55 -10.81 3.00
C VAL A 46 -2.11 -9.39 3.38
N ALA A 47 -2.80 -8.73 4.32
CA ALA A 47 -2.40 -7.42 4.84
C ALA A 47 -0.99 -7.43 5.47
N GLY A 48 -0.64 -8.48 6.23
CA GLY A 48 0.68 -8.65 6.83
C GLY A 48 1.77 -8.81 5.76
N LEU A 49 1.49 -9.60 4.72
CA LEU A 49 2.41 -9.78 3.59
C LEU A 49 2.66 -8.45 2.86
N LYS A 50 1.63 -7.65 2.61
CA LYS A 50 1.78 -6.31 2.00
C LYS A 50 2.63 -5.37 2.84
N ALA A 51 2.49 -5.42 4.17
CA ALA A 51 3.31 -4.63 5.07
C ALA A 51 4.80 -5.01 4.99
N GLN A 52 5.13 -6.31 4.92
CA GLN A 52 6.49 -6.77 4.71
C GLN A 52 7.06 -6.30 3.36
N ILE A 53 6.27 -6.42 2.29
CA ILE A 53 6.65 -5.93 0.96
C ILE A 53 6.85 -4.41 0.97
N ALA A 54 6.06 -3.66 1.74
CA ALA A 54 6.24 -2.21 1.89
C ALA A 54 7.56 -1.88 2.58
N ALA A 55 7.94 -2.64 3.60
CA ALA A 55 9.20 -2.45 4.31
C ALA A 55 10.43 -2.75 3.45
N VAL A 56 10.38 -3.81 2.63
CA VAL A 56 11.53 -4.24 1.80
C VAL A 56 11.57 -3.51 0.45
N GLY A 57 10.42 -3.39 -0.21
CA GLY A 57 10.28 -2.81 -1.55
C GLY A 57 10.04 -1.29 -1.56
N GLY A 58 9.56 -0.71 -0.47
CA GLY A 58 9.29 0.73 -0.33
C GLY A 58 7.97 1.21 -0.93
N THR A 59 7.14 0.30 -1.45
CA THR A 59 5.81 0.65 -2.00
C THR A 59 4.77 0.72 -0.89
N PRO A 60 3.93 1.77 -0.80
CA PRO A 60 2.88 1.84 0.22
C PRO A 60 1.80 0.76 0.02
N VAL A 61 1.33 0.16 1.11
CA VAL A 61 0.36 -0.97 1.13
C VAL A 61 -0.93 -0.69 0.34
N GLU A 62 -1.39 0.56 0.36
CA GLU A 62 -2.60 1.03 -0.34
C GLU A 62 -2.48 0.93 -1.87
N GLU A 63 -1.27 1.08 -2.42
CA GLU A 63 -1.02 1.03 -3.87
C GLU A 63 -0.63 -0.38 -4.34
N GLN A 64 -0.41 -1.31 -3.41
CA GLN A 64 -0.01 -2.69 -3.70
C GLN A 64 -1.21 -3.56 -4.03
N ARG A 65 -1.19 -4.17 -5.22
CA ARG A 65 -2.12 -5.22 -5.63
C ARG A 65 -1.35 -6.52 -5.86
N LEU A 66 -1.62 -7.50 -5.01
CA LEU A 66 -1.04 -8.84 -5.09
C LEU A 66 -1.93 -9.74 -5.95
N LEU A 67 -1.31 -10.42 -6.92
CA LEU A 67 -1.98 -11.36 -7.81
C LEU A 67 -1.36 -12.75 -7.68
N PHE A 68 -2.24 -13.75 -7.58
CA PHE A 68 -1.87 -15.15 -7.58
C PHE A 68 -2.90 -15.95 -8.38
N GLY A 69 -2.43 -16.86 -9.25
CA GLY A 69 -3.31 -17.69 -10.08
C GLY A 69 -4.28 -16.91 -10.99
N GLY A 70 -3.95 -15.66 -11.35
CA GLY A 70 -4.83 -14.79 -12.14
C GLY A 70 -5.93 -14.09 -11.34
N ARG A 71 -5.97 -14.24 -10.01
CA ARG A 71 -6.89 -13.53 -9.11
C ARG A 71 -6.12 -12.55 -8.21
N SER A 72 -6.71 -11.39 -7.94
CA SER A 72 -6.19 -10.46 -6.93
C SER A 72 -6.55 -10.93 -5.53
N LEU A 73 -5.59 -10.90 -4.61
CA LEU A 73 -5.79 -11.26 -3.22
C LEU A 73 -6.34 -10.08 -2.42
N GLY A 74 -7.45 -10.28 -1.71
CA GLY A 74 -8.00 -9.29 -0.79
C GLY A 74 -7.18 -9.16 0.48
N ALA A 75 -7.09 -7.96 1.06
CA ALA A 75 -6.30 -7.72 2.30
C ALA A 75 -6.85 -8.49 3.53
N SER A 76 -8.12 -8.90 3.49
CA SER A 76 -8.80 -9.64 4.55
C SER A 76 -8.86 -11.15 4.29
N GLU A 77 -8.20 -11.65 3.24
CA GLU A 77 -8.10 -13.10 2.98
C GLU A 77 -6.83 -13.66 3.65
N LEU A 78 -6.94 -14.87 4.18
CA LEU A 78 -5.82 -15.65 4.72
C LEU A 78 -4.99 -16.24 3.59
N LEU A 79 -3.67 -16.30 3.76
CA LEU A 79 -2.76 -16.82 2.73
C LEU A 79 -3.06 -18.29 2.37
N GLY A 80 -3.34 -19.12 3.38
CA GLY A 80 -3.72 -20.52 3.18
C GLY A 80 -5.06 -20.70 2.46
N ALA A 81 -6.03 -19.81 2.71
CA ALA A 81 -7.33 -19.83 2.03
C ALA A 81 -7.23 -19.45 0.54
N CYS A 82 -6.21 -18.66 0.17
CA CYS A 82 -5.91 -18.33 -1.22
C CYS A 82 -5.21 -19.46 -1.99
N GLY A 83 -4.87 -20.56 -1.33
CA GLY A 83 -4.12 -21.66 -1.93
C GLY A 83 -2.64 -21.33 -2.18
N LEU A 84 -2.08 -20.40 -1.39
CA LEU A 84 -0.64 -20.16 -1.40
C LEU A 84 0.06 -21.33 -0.68
N SER A 85 1.02 -21.93 -1.36
CA SER A 85 1.89 -22.99 -0.85
C SER A 85 3.32 -22.49 -0.71
N ASP A 86 4.17 -23.35 -0.16
CA ASP A 86 5.61 -23.15 -0.10
C ASP A 86 6.16 -22.79 -1.49
N GLU A 87 7.03 -21.78 -1.56
CA GLU A 87 7.68 -21.32 -2.79
C GLU A 87 6.72 -20.74 -3.86
N SER A 88 5.48 -20.41 -3.48
CA SER A 88 4.54 -19.78 -4.40
C SER A 88 5.04 -18.41 -4.85
N THR A 89 4.90 -18.14 -6.16
CA THR A 89 5.24 -16.85 -6.75
C THR A 89 4.01 -15.94 -6.82
N VAL A 90 4.03 -14.85 -6.05
CA VAL A 90 3.02 -13.81 -6.05
C VAL A 90 3.50 -12.65 -6.92
N PHE A 91 2.64 -12.14 -7.79
CA PHE A 91 2.96 -10.97 -8.61
C PHE A 91 2.49 -9.70 -7.92
N LEU A 92 3.41 -8.76 -7.71
CA LEU A 92 3.11 -7.43 -7.26
C LEU A 92 2.81 -6.55 -8.47
N SER A 93 1.61 -5.96 -8.49
CA SER A 93 1.23 -4.89 -9.40
C SER A 93 0.95 -3.62 -8.61
N LEU A 94 1.24 -2.47 -9.22
CA LEU A 94 0.94 -1.17 -8.65
C LEU A 94 -0.35 -0.66 -9.27
N GLU A 95 -1.30 -0.26 -8.41
CA GLU A 95 -2.36 0.62 -8.87
C GLU A 95 -1.74 2.01 -9.01
N LEU A 96 -1.37 2.37 -10.23
CA LEU A 96 -0.88 3.71 -10.52
C LEU A 96 -1.96 4.71 -10.11
N ALA A 97 -1.82 5.35 -8.95
CA ALA A 97 -2.57 6.54 -8.62
C ALA A 97 -2.23 7.58 -9.68
N GLY A 98 -3.17 7.79 -10.62
CA GLY A 98 -2.98 8.63 -11.79
C GLY A 98 -2.28 9.93 -11.44
N GLY A 99 -1.05 10.09 -11.95
CA GLY A 99 -0.13 11.13 -11.53
C GLY A 99 -0.80 12.48 -11.38
N ALA A 100 -0.80 13.00 -10.15
CA ALA A 100 -1.28 14.33 -9.85
C ALA A 100 -0.45 15.35 -10.64
N LYS A 101 -0.87 15.64 -11.88
CA LYS A 101 -0.34 16.73 -12.69
C LYS A 101 -0.65 17.99 -11.92
N LYS A 102 0.32 18.44 -11.11
CA LYS A 102 0.30 19.71 -10.38
C LYS A 102 0.13 20.82 -11.44
N ARG A 103 -1.12 21.16 -11.74
CA ARG A 103 -1.45 22.19 -12.73
C ARG A 103 -0.94 23.50 -12.17
N LYS A 104 0.23 23.96 -12.67
CA LYS A 104 0.79 25.26 -12.33
C LYS A 104 -0.24 26.32 -12.71
N LYS A 105 -0.93 26.88 -11.71
CA LYS A 105 -1.84 28.01 -11.90
C LYS A 105 -0.99 29.16 -12.41
N LYS A 106 -1.13 29.52 -13.69
CA LYS A 106 -0.51 30.74 -14.23
C LYS A 106 -1.26 31.92 -13.61
N THR A 107 -0.66 32.57 -12.62
CA THR A 107 -1.16 33.85 -12.11
C THR A 107 -0.80 34.92 -13.13
N TYR A 108 -1.76 35.32 -13.96
CA TYR A 108 -1.60 36.47 -14.85
C TYR A 108 -1.84 37.75 -14.05
N THR A 109 -0.77 38.35 -13.53
CA THR A 109 -0.84 39.71 -12.96
C THR A 109 -0.65 40.70 -14.09
N LYS A 110 -1.74 41.35 -14.52
CA LYS A 110 -1.69 42.46 -15.47
C LYS A 110 -0.94 43.62 -14.78
N PRO A 111 0.17 44.15 -15.33
CA PRO A 111 0.86 45.27 -14.70
C PRO A 111 -0.07 46.49 -14.69
N LYS A 112 -0.21 47.11 -13.52
CA LYS A 112 -1.06 48.29 -13.33
C LYS A 112 -0.40 49.49 -14.01
N LYS A 113 -1.01 49.98 -15.09
CA LYS A 113 -0.54 51.15 -15.86
C LYS A 113 -0.65 52.41 -14.99
N ILE A 114 0.49 52.96 -14.57
CA ILE A 114 0.55 54.24 -13.87
C ILE A 114 0.52 55.33 -14.95
N LYS A 115 -0.53 56.17 -14.95
CA LYS A 115 -0.58 57.33 -15.84
C LYS A 115 0.33 58.41 -15.26
N HIS A 116 1.32 58.84 -16.03
CA HIS A 116 2.12 60.02 -15.72
C HIS A 116 1.25 61.25 -15.98
N LYS A 117 1.11 62.11 -14.97
CA LYS A 117 0.58 63.47 -15.19
C LYS A 117 1.72 64.33 -15.72
N ARG A 118 1.39 65.16 -16.70
CA ARG A 118 2.31 66.10 -17.35
C ARG A 118 2.59 67.29 -16.46
#